data_AF-A0AAJ3B1W9-F1
#
_entry.id   AF-A0AAJ3B1W9-F1
#
_cell.length_a   1.000
_cell.length_b   1.000
_cell.length_c   1.000
_cell.angle_alpha   90.00
_cell.angle_beta   90.00
_cell.angle_gamma   90.00
#
_symmetry.space_group_name_H-M   'P 1'
#
loop_
_entity.id
_entity.type
_entity.pdbx_description
1 polymer ?
#
loop_
_entity_poly.entity_id
_entity_poly.type
_entity_poly.pdbx_seq_one_letter_code
_entity_poly.pdbx_strand_id
1 'polypeptide(L)' 'MSNQVTPTQARNKIATHLDQGNGIYAAGPGISARFFKAAVKAGALNVWNGSSWVEVPRGTQFNKGNGSGHLFTY' A
#
# COMPACT_ATOMS: atom_id res chain seq x y z
N MET A 1 -21.97 4.07 -0.06
CA MET A 1 -20.93 4.13 0.99
C MET A 1 -19.60 3.80 0.34
N SER A 2 -18.68 4.77 0.19
CA SER A 2 -17.35 4.47 -0.34
C SER A 2 -16.55 3.74 0.74
N ASN A 3 -16.28 2.45 0.56
CA ASN A 3 -15.42 1.62 1.43
C ASN A 3 -13.93 2.02 1.34
N GLN A 4 -13.65 3.31 1.28
CA GLN A 4 -12.32 3.82 1.01
C GLN A 4 -11.57 4.00 2.32
N VAL A 5 -10.51 3.23 2.52
CA VAL A 5 -9.70 3.28 3.75
C VAL A 5 -8.99 4.62 3.87
N THR A 6 -8.88 5.13 5.10
CA THR A 6 -8.07 6.32 5.37
C THR A 6 -6.58 6.02 5.19
N PRO A 7 -5.71 7.03 4.97
CA PRO A 7 -4.27 6.84 4.88
C PRO A 7 -3.69 6.05 6.06
N THR A 8 -4.17 6.34 7.28
CA THR A 8 -3.75 5.65 8.50
C THR A 8 -4.22 4.20 8.52
N GLN A 9 -5.47 3.92 8.12
CA GLN A 9 -5.98 2.56 8.01
C GLN A 9 -5.20 1.75 6.97
N ALA A 10 -4.92 2.33 5.81
CA ALA A 10 -4.11 1.69 4.77
C ALA A 10 -2.69 1.40 5.27
N ARG A 11 -2.03 2.39 5.89
CA ARG A 11 -0.69 2.22 6.49
C ARG A 11 -0.65 1.09 7.51
N ASN A 12 -1.66 1.00 8.38
CA ASN A 12 -1.74 -0.06 9.38
C ASN A 12 -1.97 -1.44 8.73
N LYS A 13 -2.87 -1.55 7.75
CA LYS A 13 -3.08 -2.80 6.98
C LYS A 13 -1.81 -3.26 6.27
N ILE A 14 -1.06 -2.34 5.67
CA ILE A 14 0.22 -2.64 5.01
C ILE A 14 1.25 -3.12 6.04
N ALA A 15 1.41 -2.40 7.16
CA ALA A 15 2.35 -2.77 8.21
C ALA A 15 2.07 -4.18 8.77
N THR A 16 0.81 -4.49 9.10
CA THR A 16 0.41 -5.82 9.57
C THR A 16 0.73 -6.91 8.55
N HIS A 17 0.60 -6.65 7.25
CA HIS A 17 0.95 -7.63 6.22
C HIS A 17 2.47 -7.84 6.11
N LEU A 18 3.25 -6.77 6.24
CA LEU A 18 4.71 -6.81 6.20
C LEU A 18 5.29 -7.54 7.43
N ASP A 19 4.68 -7.38 8.61
CA ASP A 19 5.09 -8.08 9.84
C ASP A 19 4.97 -9.60 9.74
N GLN A 20 4.14 -10.11 8.82
CA GLN A 20 4.03 -11.53 8.49
C GLN A 20 5.20 -12.05 7.62
N GLY A 21 6.20 -11.20 7.33
CA GLY A 21 7.33 -11.53 6.46
C GLY A 21 7.01 -11.48 4.96
N ASN A 22 5.80 -11.03 4.60
CA ASN A 22 5.37 -10.95 3.21
C ASN A 22 5.72 -9.58 2.61
N GLY A 23 6.09 -9.53 1.34
CA GLY A 23 6.05 -8.25 0.62
C GLY A 23 4.61 -7.81 0.37
N ILE A 24 4.41 -6.55 -0.02
CA ILE A 24 3.11 -6.10 -0.52
C ILE A 24 3.26 -5.59 -1.94
N TYR A 25 2.33 -5.96 -2.82
CA TYR A 25 2.31 -5.45 -4.18
C TYR A 25 1.23 -4.38 -4.30
N ALA A 26 1.55 -3.24 -4.90
CA ALA A 26 0.55 -2.21 -5.19
C ALA A 26 0.44 -2.02 -6.71
N ALA A 27 -0.80 -1.96 -7.21
CA ALA A 27 -1.14 -1.73 -8.60
C ALA A 27 -2.18 -0.60 -8.71
N GLY A 28 -1.85 0.45 -9.45
CA GLY A 28 -2.70 1.62 -9.63
C GLY A 28 -2.08 2.63 -10.59
N PRO A 29 -2.74 3.78 -10.80
CA PRO A 29 -2.22 4.85 -11.66
C PRO A 29 -0.82 5.27 -11.19
N GLY A 30 0.21 5.11 -12.04
CA GLY A 30 1.57 5.52 -11.70
C GLY A 30 2.27 4.68 -10.61
N ILE A 31 1.68 3.56 -10.17
CA ILE A 31 2.29 2.68 -9.17
C ILE A 31 2.08 1.20 -9.55
N SER A 32 3.17 0.47 -9.75
CA SER A 32 3.12 -0.98 -10.04
C SER A 32 4.44 -1.61 -9.61
N ALA A 33 4.53 -1.96 -8.32
CA ALA A 33 5.74 -2.54 -7.76
C ALA A 33 5.48 -3.29 -6.45
N ARG A 34 6.54 -3.95 -5.97
CA ARG A 34 6.60 -4.49 -4.61
C ARG A 34 7.14 -3.42 -3.64
N PHE A 35 6.50 -3.31 -2.49
CA PHE A 35 6.82 -2.36 -1.44
C PHE A 35 7.10 -3.08 -0.12
N PHE A 36 7.84 -2.39 0.76
CA PHE A 36 8.38 -2.97 1.98
C PHE A 36 8.07 -2.17 3.24
N LYS A 37 7.58 -0.93 3.10
CA LYS A 37 7.17 -0.06 4.20
C LYS A 37 6.03 0.85 3.77
N ALA A 38 5.25 1.32 4.73
CA ALA A 38 4.23 2.35 4.53
C ALA A 38 4.32 3.42 5.63
N ALA A 39 4.02 4.66 5.26
CA ALA A 39 3.97 5.82 6.16
C ALA A 39 2.83 6.76 5.75
N VAL A 40 2.40 7.61 6.67
CA VAL A 40 1.51 8.73 6.36
C VAL A 40 2.33 10.01 6.47
N LYS A 41 2.35 10.82 5.41
CA LYS A 41 3.01 12.12 5.38
C LYS A 41 2.01 13.15 4.88
N ALA A 42 1.87 14.26 5.61
CA ALA A 42 0.93 15.33 5.28
C ALA A 42 -0.52 14.85 4.96
N GLY A 43 -0.97 13.76 5.59
CA GLY A 43 -2.29 13.18 5.34
C GLY A 43 -2.39 12.28 4.09
N ALA A 44 -1.30 12.02 3.38
CA ALA A 44 -1.25 11.10 2.24
C ALA A 44 -0.52 9.79 2.58
N LEU A 45 -1.00 8.67 2.02
CA LEU A 45 -0.32 7.38 2.14
C LEU A 45 0.93 7.39 1.25
N ASN A 46 2.05 6.97 1.82
CA ASN A 46 3.33 6.83 1.12
C ASN A 46 3.88 5.42 1.34
N VAL A 47 4.46 4.82 0.31
CA VAL A 47 5.04 3.46 0.34
C VAL A 47 6.50 3.47 -0.13
N TRP A 48 7.31 2.56 0.41
CA TRP A 48 8.74 2.44 0.09
C TRP A 48 9.00 1.23 -0.80
N ASN A 49 9.56 1.46 -2.00
CA ASN A 49 9.85 0.40 -2.98
C ASN A 49 11.25 -0.24 -2.83
N GLY A 50 12.03 0.16 -1.83
CA GLY A 50 13.43 -0.25 -1.69
C GLY A 50 14.42 0.89 -1.97
N SER A 51 14.03 1.88 -2.77
CA SER A 51 14.89 2.97 -3.24
C SER A 51 14.31 4.38 -3.02
N SER A 52 12.99 4.53 -3.09
CA SER A 52 12.29 5.80 -2.92
C SER A 52 10.92 5.64 -2.24
N TRP A 53 10.48 6.72 -1.58
CA TRP A 53 9.11 6.85 -1.10
C TRP A 53 8.24 7.35 -2.25
N VAL A 54 7.10 6.70 -2.45
CA VAL A 54 6.12 7.04 -3.49
C VAL A 54 4.80 7.33 -2.80
N GLU A 55 4.20 8.48 -3.10
CA GLU A 55 2.83 8.78 -2.69
C GLU A 55 1.86 7.87 -3.44
N VAL A 56 0.94 7.26 -2.72
CA VAL A 56 -0.01 6.30 -3.29
C VAL A 56 -1.24 7.05 -3.77
N PRO A 57 -1.63 6.94 -5.05
CA PRO A 57 -2.89 7.53 -5.51
C PRO A 57 -4.10 6.80 -4.95
N ARG A 58 -5.20 7.53 -4.76
CA ARG A 58 -6.50 6.91 -4.48
C ARG A 58 -6.92 5.99 -5.63
N GLY A 59 -7.58 4.90 -5.30
CA GLY A 59 -7.91 3.80 -6.21
C GLY A 59 -6.81 2.75 -6.34
N THR A 60 -5.67 2.90 -5.67
CA THR A 60 -4.58 1.91 -5.74
C THR A 60 -4.98 0.63 -5.02
N GLN A 61 -4.87 -0.49 -5.73
CA GLN A 61 -5.10 -1.82 -5.18
C GLN A 61 -3.83 -2.38 -4.56
N PHE A 62 -3.94 -2.90 -3.33
CA PHE A 62 -2.88 -3.63 -2.65
C PHE A 62 -3.17 -5.13 -2.64
N ASN A 63 -2.18 -5.93 -3.02
CA ASN A 63 -2.19 -7.39 -3.11
C ASN A 63 -1.08 -7.99 -2.26
N LYS A 64 -1.11 -9.30 -2.04
CA LYS A 64 0.00 -10.02 -1.39
C LYS A 64 1.29 -9.91 -2.22
N GLY A 65 2.44 -10.21 -1.61
CA GLY A 65 3.77 -9.95 -2.17
C GLY A 65 4.15 -10.62 -3.48
N ASN A 66 3.33 -11.53 -4.01
CA ASN A 66 3.46 -12.14 -5.34
C ASN A 66 2.48 -11.54 -6.37
N GLY A 67 1.79 -10.44 -6.04
CA GLY A 67 0.81 -9.79 -6.91
C GLY A 67 -0.59 -10.44 -6.89
N SER A 68 -0.77 -11.59 -6.23
CA SER A 68 -2.06 -12.28 -6.13
C SER A 68 -2.74 -12.01 -4.78
N GLY A 69 -4.06 -12.20 -4.72
CA GLY A 69 -4.85 -12.02 -3.50
C GLY A 69 -5.02 -10.56 -3.10
N HIS A 70 -6.14 -9.97 -3.53
CA HIS A 70 -6.55 -8.62 -3.14
C HIS A 70 -6.62 -8.49 -1.61
N LEU A 71 -5.96 -7.47 -1.05
CA LEU A 71 -6.01 -7.13 0.37
C LEU A 71 -7.00 -5.99 0.62
N PHE A 72 -6.83 -4.88 -0.10
CA PHE A 72 -7.71 -3.71 -0.03
C PHE A 72 -7.43 -2.73 -1.17
N THR A 73 -8.35 -1.77 -1.38
CA THR A 73 -8.16 -0.60 -2.25
C THR A 73 -8.05 0.68 -1.40
N TYR A 74 -7.04 1.50 -1.65
CA TYR A 74 -6.80 2.79 -0.97
C TYR A 74 -7.60 3.96 -1.58
#